data_AF-A0A496AJ73-F1
#
_entry.id   AF-A0A496AJ73-F1
#
_cell.length_a   1.000
_cell.length_b   1.000
_cell.length_c   1.000
_cell.angle_alpha   90.00
_cell.angle_beta   90.00
_cell.angle_gamma   90.00
#
_symmetry.space_group_name_H-M   'P 1'
#
loop_
_entity.id
_entity.type
_entity.pdbx_description
1 polymer ?
#
loop_
_entity_poly.entity_id
_entity_poly.type
_entity_poly.pdbx_seq_one_letter_code
_entity_poly.pdbx_strand_id
1 'polypeptide(L)'
;MEKIQTLEIYDAEYETTYTAQIQKNGSSWIGWIQEHPKVKCEEGTQEALLKTLENTLYETLEADWEAWDKQIEEDIKSGRFDKLRKETLEDLRAGRCKDL
;
A
#
# COMPACT_ATOMS: atom_id res chain seq x y z
N MET A 1 27.63 14.78 -4.99
CA MET A 1 26.27 14.20 -5.01
C MET A 1 26.11 13.50 -3.68
N GLU A 2 25.24 14.02 -2.81
CA GLU A 2 24.97 13.40 -1.52
C GLU A 2 24.31 12.03 -1.75
N LYS A 3 24.80 11.00 -1.05
CA LYS A 3 24.32 9.63 -1.21
C LYS A 3 22.90 9.51 -0.64
N ILE A 4 22.00 8.92 -1.40
CA ILE A 4 20.69 8.49 -0.87
C ILE A 4 20.96 7.29 0.04
N GLN A 5 20.44 7.34 1.26
CA GLN A 5 20.43 6.22 2.18
C GLN A 5 19.07 5.52 2.06
N THR A 6 19.11 4.20 2.01
CA THR A 6 17.91 3.36 1.98
C THR A 6 17.79 2.63 3.30
N LEU A 7 16.59 2.63 3.87
CA LEU A 7 16.24 2.03 5.14
C LEU A 7 15.02 1.14 4.94
N GLU A 8 15.04 -0.04 5.53
CA GLU A 8 13.91 -0.95 5.55
C GLU A 8 13.17 -0.77 6.87
N ILE A 9 11.88 -0.43 6.79
CA ILE A 9 10.98 -0.28 7.93
C ILE A 9 10.05 -1.48 7.90
N TYR A 10 10.25 -2.41 8.83
CA TYR A 10 9.35 -3.55 8.97
C TYR A 10 8.12 -3.14 9.78
N ASP A 11 6.96 -3.28 9.16
CA ASP A 11 5.68 -3.12 9.82
C ASP A 11 5.13 -4.49 10.24
N ALA A 12 4.98 -4.68 11.54
CA ALA A 12 4.50 -5.93 12.12
C ALA A 12 2.97 -6.08 12.05
N GLU A 13 2.23 -4.98 11.90
CA GLU A 13 0.76 -5.00 11.81
C GLU A 13 0.30 -5.45 10.42
N TYR A 14 1.05 -5.06 9.38
CA TYR A 14 0.78 -5.41 7.98
C TYR A 14 1.67 -6.54 7.46
N GLU A 15 2.54 -7.10 8.33
CA GLU A 15 3.59 -8.08 7.99
C GLU A 15 4.36 -7.73 6.71
N THR A 16 4.60 -6.43 6.50
CA THR A 16 5.13 -5.85 5.25
C THR A 16 6.37 -5.01 5.54
N THR A 17 7.37 -5.09 4.67
CA THR A 17 8.59 -4.28 4.78
C THR A 17 8.55 -3.14 3.79
N TYR A 18 8.52 -1.91 4.32
CA TYR A 18 8.53 -0.70 3.53
C TYR A 18 9.95 -0.17 3.32
N THR A 19 10.23 0.31 2.11
CA THR A 19 11.55 0.88 1.79
C THR A 19 11.50 2.41 1.86
N ALA A 20 12.15 2.99 2.87
CA ALA A 20 12.32 4.44 3.01
C ALA A 20 13.65 4.89 2.42
N GLN A 21 13.62 5.91 1.56
CA GLN A 21 14.81 6.56 1.01
C GLN A 21 14.95 7.95 1.63
N ILE A 22 16.11 8.24 2.22
CA ILE A 22 16.44 9.54 2.79
C ILE A 22 17.68 10.12 2.12
N GLN A 23 17.65 11.42 1.88
CA GLN A 23 18.73 12.16 1.26
C GLN A 23 19.00 13.44 2.05
N LYS A 24 20.26 13.67 2.39
CA LYS A 24 20.68 14.95 2.98
C LYS A 24 20.73 16.01 1.88
N ASN A 25 20.11 17.16 2.14
CA ASN A 25 20.07 18.31 1.26
C ASN A 25 20.58 19.53 2.05
N GLY A 26 21.91 19.69 2.11
CA GLY A 26 22.55 20.76 2.87
C GLY A 26 22.36 20.61 4.38
N SER A 27 21.51 21.45 4.98
CA SER A 27 21.21 21.46 6.41
C SER A 27 19.97 20.65 6.80
N SER A 28 19.17 20.23 5.82
CA SER A 28 17.93 19.47 6.02
C SER A 28 18.04 18.08 5.43
N TRP A 29 17.18 17.18 5.89
CA TRP A 29 17.02 15.82 5.40
C TRP A 29 15.67 15.71 4.70
N ILE A 30 15.64 15.13 3.51
CA ILE A 30 14.42 14.83 2.77
C ILE A 30 14.29 13.32 2.71
N GLY A 31 13.09 12.79 2.95
CA GLY A 31 12.84 11.36 2.83
C GLY A 31 11.48 11.04 2.24
N TRP A 32 11.39 9.89 1.59
CA TRP A 32 10.17 9.38 0.98
C TRP A 32 10.13 7.85 1.01
N ILE A 33 8.91 7.30 1.00
CA ILE A 33 8.71 5.85 0.90
C ILE A 33 8.69 5.46 -0.59
N GLN A 34 9.47 4.44 -0.97
CA GLN A 34 9.58 3.98 -2.37
C GLN A 34 8.23 3.50 -2.91
N GLU A 35 7.47 2.76 -2.09
CA GLU A 35 6.16 2.21 -2.45
C GLU A 35 5.07 3.29 -2.49
N HIS A 36 5.19 4.28 -1.60
CA HIS A 36 4.28 5.40 -1.50
C HIS A 36 5.02 6.72 -1.70
N PRO A 37 5.36 7.10 -2.95
CA PRO A 37 6.09 8.35 -3.24
C PRO A 37 5.29 9.62 -2.88
N LYS A 38 4.00 9.48 -2.55
CA LYS A 38 3.17 10.56 -1.99
C LYS A 38 3.54 10.88 -0.53
N VAL A 39 4.04 9.89 0.20
CA VAL A 39 4.53 10.04 1.58
C VAL A 39 5.98 10.55 1.50
N LYS A 40 6.09 11.88 1.54
CA LYS A 40 7.37 12.60 1.56
C LYS A 40 7.40 13.57 2.74
N CYS A 41 8.55 13.66 3.40
CA CYS A 41 8.77 14.56 4.51
C CYS A 41 10.15 15.22 4.39
N GLU A 42 10.30 16.41 4.96
CA GLU A 42 11.59 17.07 5.11
C GLU A 42 11.75 17.52 6.55
N GLU A 43 12.91 17.25 7.16
CA GLU A 43 13.16 17.50 8.58
C GLU A 43 14.60 17.96 8.81
N GLY A 44 14.85 18.62 9.94
CA GLY A 44 16.20 19.08 10.30
C GLY A 44 17.15 17.95 10.68
N THR A 45 16.63 16.78 11.07
CA THR A 45 17.41 15.62 11.49
C THR A 45 16.86 14.33 10.91
N GLN A 46 17.73 13.34 10.73
CA GLN A 46 17.35 12.01 10.24
C GLN A 46 16.36 11.30 11.18
N GLU A 47 16.52 11.44 12.50
CA GLU A 47 15.64 10.79 13.49
C GLU A 47 14.22 11.37 13.45
N ALA A 48 14.09 12.69 13.37
CA ALA A 48 12.79 13.35 13.22
C ALA A 48 12.14 12.95 11.90
N LEU A 49 12.92 12.88 10.82
CA LEU A 49 12.44 12.46 9.50
C LEU A 49 11.87 11.04 9.53
N LEU A 50 12.60 10.09 10.11
CA LEU A 50 12.16 8.68 10.22
C LEU A 50 10.84 8.58 10.99
N LYS A 51 10.74 9.27 12.12
CA LYS A 51 9.55 9.24 12.96
C LYS A 51 8.33 9.83 12.25
N THR A 52 8.50 10.95 11.55
CA THR A 52 7.43 11.57 10.77
C THR A 52 7.02 10.69 9.59
N LEU A 53 7.97 10.06 8.90
CA LEU A 53 7.71 9.13 7.80
C LEU A 53 6.94 7.89 8.26
N GLU A 54 7.34 7.29 9.39
CA GLU A 54 6.65 6.15 9.99
C GLU A 54 5.19 6.50 10.35
N ASN A 55 4.97 7.64 11.02
CA ASN A 55 3.63 8.09 11.38
C ASN A 55 2.76 8.36 10.14
N THR A 56 3.32 9.06 9.15
CA THR A 56 2.59 9.40 7.91
C THR A 56 2.28 8.14 7.09
N LEU A 57 3.18 7.16 7.10
CA LEU A 57 2.97 5.86 6.46
C LEU A 57 1.82 5.12 7.13
N TYR A 58 1.80 5.05 8.46
CA TYR A 58 0.72 4.42 9.22
C TYR A 58 -0.64 5.06 8.92
N GLU A 59 -0.73 6.40 8.98
CA GLU A 59 -1.96 7.14 8.65
C GLU A 59 -2.41 6.88 7.20
N THR A 60 -1.47 6.75 6.27
CA THR A 60 -1.77 6.46 4.87
C THR A 60 -2.30 5.04 4.69
N LEU A 61 -1.72 4.07 5.38
CA LEU A 61 -2.13 2.67 5.32
C LEU A 61 -3.50 2.47 5.97
N GLU A 62 -3.74 3.09 7.14
CA GLU A 62 -5.03 3.09 7.82
C GLU A 62 -6.13 3.63 6.91
N ALA A 63 -5.88 4.77 6.24
CA ALA A 63 -6.84 5.36 5.31
C ALA A 63 -7.10 4.48 4.06
N ASP A 64 -6.09 3.76 3.55
CA ASP A 64 -6.27 2.83 2.42
C ASP A 64 -7.12 1.63 2.84
N TRP A 65 -6.88 1.08 4.03
CA TRP A 65 -7.69 0.01 4.62
C TRP A 65 -9.15 0.42 4.87
N GLU A 66 -9.39 1.59 5.46
CA GLU A 66 -10.75 2.11 5.65
C GLU A 66 -11.49 2.28 4.30
N ALA A 67 -10.77 2.71 3.26
CA ALA A 67 -11.33 2.83 1.93
C ALA A 67 -11.65 1.46 1.30
N TRP A 68 -10.80 0.46 1.52
CA TRP A 68 -11.03 -0.90 1.05
C TRP A 68 -12.24 -1.55 1.73
N ASP A 69 -12.38 -1.40 3.05
CA ASP A 69 -13.51 -1.96 3.80
C ASP A 69 -14.86 -1.45 3.26
N LYS A 70 -14.96 -0.14 3.07
CA LYS A 70 -16.15 0.51 2.52
C LYS A 70 -16.46 0.06 1.09
N GLN A 71 -15.42 -0.11 0.26
CA GLN A 71 -15.60 -0.59 -1.11
C GLN A 71 -16.07 -2.04 -1.14
N ILE A 72 -15.56 -2.90 -0.25
CA ILE A 72 -15.99 -4.29 -0.13
C ILE A 72 -17.46 -4.37 0.30
N GLU A 73 -17.88 -3.56 1.28
CA GLU A 73 -19.29 -3.49 1.68
C GLU A 73 -20.20 -3.06 0.52
N GLU A 74 -19.79 -2.05 -0.25
CA GLU A 74 -20.55 -1.61 -1.44
C GLU A 74 -20.58 -2.66 -2.55
N ASP A 75 -19.48 -3.36 -2.81
CA ASP A 75 -19.41 -4.41 -3.83
C ASP A 75 -20.24 -5.67 -3.45
N ILE A 76 -20.27 -6.03 -2.16
CA ILE A 76 -21.16 -7.05 -1.60
C ILE A 76 -22.63 -6.61 -1.74
N LYS A 77 -22.94 -5.36 -1.39
CA LYS A 77 -24.30 -4.80 -1.44
C LYS A 77 -24.82 -4.60 -2.86
N SER A 78 -23.95 -4.25 -3.80
CA SER A 78 -24.28 -4.08 -5.22
C SER A 78 -24.45 -5.43 -5.95
N GLY A 79 -24.18 -6.57 -5.30
CA GLY A 79 -24.28 -7.88 -5.92
C GLY A 79 -23.32 -8.06 -7.10
N ARG A 80 -22.20 -7.32 -7.12
CA ARG A 80 -21.24 -7.40 -8.23
C ARG A 80 -20.60 -8.79 -8.32
N PHE A 81 -20.47 -9.46 -7.18
CA PHE A 81 -20.08 -10.87 -7.05
C PHE A 81 -21.14 -11.89 -7.51
N ASP A 82 -22.39 -11.49 -7.78
CA ASP A 82 -23.40 -12.37 -8.37
C ASP A 82 -23.23 -12.53 -9.88
N LYS A 83 -22.55 -11.61 -10.56
CA LYS A 83 -22.28 -11.71 -12.00
C LYS A 83 -21.23 -12.77 -12.32
N LEU A 84 -20.23 -12.94 -11.46
CA LEU A 84 -19.21 -14.00 -11.58
C LEU A 84 -19.74 -15.39 -11.18
N ARG A 85 -20.72 -15.44 -10.27
CA ARG A 85 -21.37 -16.68 -9.80
C ARG A 85 -22.28 -17.31 -10.86
N LYS A 86 -22.89 -16.50 -11.73
CA LYS A 86 -23.82 -16.99 -12.75
C LYS A 86 -23.13 -17.56 -13.99
N GLU A 87 -21.95 -17.04 -14.34
CA GLU A 87 -21.20 -17.47 -15.53
C GLU A 87 -20.58 -18.88 -15.38
N THR A 88 -20.16 -19.26 -14.16
CA THR A 88 -19.64 -20.61 -13.88
C THR A 88 -20.66 -21.73 -14.09
N LEU A 89 -21.95 -21.47 -13.86
CA LEU A 89 -23.00 -22.48 -14.03
C LEU A 89 -23.37 -22.70 -15.51
N GLU A 90 -23.17 -21.70 -16.36
CA GLU A 90 -23.47 -21.79 -17.79
C GLU A 90 -22.39 -22.56 -18.57
N ASP A 91 -21.11 -22.47 -18.18
CA ASP A 91 -20.03 -23.19 -18.86
C ASP A 91 -19.97 -24.69 -18.51
N LEU A 92 -20.35 -25.06 -17.27
CA LEU A 92 -20.57 -26.45 -16.85
C LEU A 92 -21.69 -27.12 -17.66
N ARG A 93 -22.76 -26.37 -17.99
CA ARG A 93 -23.88 -26.87 -18.81
C ARG A 93 -23.55 -26.92 -20.31
N ALA A 94 -22.58 -26.12 -20.76
CA ALA A 94 -22.12 -26.08 -22.15
C ALA A 94 -21.04 -27.15 -22.47
N GLY A 95 -20.63 -27.97 -21.50
CA GLY A 95 -19.70 -29.09 -21.73
C GLY A 95 -18.28 -28.66 -22.12
N ARG A 96 -17.87 -27.44 -21.77
CA ARG A 96 -16.54 -26.90 -22.08
C ARG A 96 -15.58 -27.00 -20.89
N CYS A 97 -15.67 -28.06 -20.10
CA CYS A 97 -14.54 -28.39 -19.23
C CYS A 97 -13.41 -28.93 -20.12
N LYS A 98 -12.37 -28.13 -20.28
CA LYS A 98 -11.10 -28.58 -20.84
C LYS A 98 -10.41 -29.42 -19.76
N ASP A 99 -10.23 -30.70 -20.05
CA ASP A 99 -9.42 -31.61 -19.23
C ASP A 99 -7.99 -31.05 -19.15
N LEU A 100 -7.45 -30.96 -17.92
CA LEU A 100 -6.11 -30.41 -17.63
C LEU A 100 -5.02 -31.46 -17.83
#